data_AF-A0A7S0DSR7-F1
#
_entry.id   AF-A0A7S0DSR7-F1
#
_cell.length_a   1.000
_cell.length_b   1.000
_cell.length_c   1.000
_cell.angle_alpha   90.00
_cell.angle_beta   90.00
_cell.angle_gamma   90.00
#
_symmetry.space_group_name_H-M   'P 1'
#
loop_
_entity.id
_entity.type
_entity.pdbx_description
1 polymer ?
#
loop_
_entity_poly.entity_id
_entity_poly.type
_entity_poly.pdbx_seq_one_letter_code
_entity_poly.pdbx_strand_id
1 'polypeptide(L)'
;MWDEWVRVRATLTFVCIAFALVSLISPRDSVLTREAAIKIFRSLGKPANSSSESLCSLTAEEETFLATLECCERTNMRDQTYLLQHVGEISERTEYDGVDVQTQHQWLRNARARLARFPALDDDLLPVAPGGKELVEEIGKNVFVVSLERRPLKRRDAVRRLVESRLGGYIVNAIDGDGITTKADLAAIGAGVFPGYQGHDLHNISLTTGEAGCFLSHYSIWHHIHKNRLPYALVLEDDFEILGSPETFREGVRKLLDEAKASAGGKWDILYLSRYPITVDHKRISRSLVIPGFSYWTVAYIISLNGARKLLNKDGVRNMIGLDDWFSVLSKEPIESLACAPYTDRYRRFFACNLRRLAAIQPLIMPAKGAFWLSDTAKMRKNTRVIDDLPEGKGLENYDLRLPVVRPWRKTLRAFPGSVACRAGVKPQGLVEVVD
;
A
#
# COMPACT_ATOMS: atom_id res chain seq x y z
N MET A 1 7.08 -15.50 -24.97
CA MET A 1 7.20 -15.10 -23.54
C MET A 1 8.50 -14.36 -23.22
N TRP A 2 9.71 -14.95 -23.16
CA TRP A 2 10.94 -14.18 -22.86
C TRP A 2 11.24 -13.07 -23.90
N ASP A 3 11.03 -13.35 -25.20
CA ASP A 3 11.29 -12.38 -26.27
C ASP A 3 10.25 -11.24 -26.39
N GLU A 4 9.01 -11.46 -25.96
CA GLU A 4 7.98 -10.40 -25.90
C GLU A 4 8.26 -9.41 -24.76
N TRP A 5 8.75 -9.89 -23.63
CA TRP A 5 9.04 -9.03 -22.48
C TRP A 5 10.31 -8.18 -22.67
N VAL A 6 11.31 -8.70 -23.39
CA VAL A 6 12.46 -7.90 -23.85
C VAL A 6 12.00 -6.82 -24.82
N ARG A 7 11.04 -7.12 -25.70
CA ARG A 7 10.43 -6.13 -26.61
C ARG A 7 9.65 -5.06 -25.85
N VAL A 8 8.76 -5.42 -24.92
CA VAL A 8 8.00 -4.45 -24.12
C VAL A 8 8.92 -3.52 -23.30
N ARG A 9 9.98 -4.05 -22.72
CA ARG A 9 10.96 -3.25 -21.95
C ARG A 9 11.81 -2.36 -22.85
N ALA A 10 12.17 -2.83 -24.05
CA ALA A 10 12.81 -2.02 -25.08
C ALA A 10 11.87 -0.90 -25.56
N THR A 11 10.59 -1.19 -25.80
CA THR A 11 9.55 -0.24 -26.20
C THR A 11 9.34 0.84 -25.15
N LEU A 12 9.23 0.49 -23.87
CA LEU A 12 9.10 1.47 -22.77
C LEU A 12 10.32 2.36 -22.61
N THR A 13 11.52 1.79 -22.74
CA THR A 13 12.78 2.55 -22.73
C THR A 13 12.85 3.49 -23.94
N PHE A 14 12.38 3.03 -25.10
CA PHE A 14 12.29 3.82 -26.34
C PHE A 14 11.28 4.97 -26.23
N VAL A 15 10.14 4.75 -25.58
CA VAL A 15 9.13 5.79 -25.33
C VAL A 15 9.69 6.89 -24.42
N CYS A 16 10.44 6.52 -23.38
CA CYS A 16 11.13 7.50 -22.54
C CYS A 16 12.21 8.29 -23.29
N ILE A 17 12.99 7.64 -24.18
CA ILE A 17 14.01 8.29 -25.01
C ILE A 17 13.38 9.21 -26.05
N ALA A 18 12.31 8.76 -26.72
CA ALA A 18 11.57 9.56 -27.70
C ALA A 18 10.97 10.82 -27.06
N PHE A 19 10.44 10.71 -25.83
CA PHE A 19 9.90 11.85 -25.09
C PHE A 19 10.99 12.83 -24.64
N ALA A 20 12.15 12.32 -24.22
CA ALA A 20 13.32 13.15 -23.90
C ALA A 20 13.84 13.92 -25.13
N LEU A 21 13.87 13.27 -26.31
CA LEU A 21 14.27 13.89 -27.57
C LEU A 21 13.25 14.92 -28.07
N VAL A 22 11.95 14.65 -27.97
CA VAL A 22 10.89 15.61 -28.33
C VAL A 22 10.93 16.86 -27.44
N SER A 23 11.22 16.68 -26.14
CA SER A 23 11.38 17.78 -25.19
C SER A 23 12.64 18.64 -25.45
N LEU A 24 13.66 18.08 -26.13
CA LEU A 24 14.89 18.78 -26.50
C LEU A 24 14.76 19.56 -27.82
N ILE A 25 13.85 19.17 -28.72
CA ILE A 25 13.80 19.67 -30.10
C ILE A 25 12.86 20.88 -30.28
N SER A 26 11.87 21.12 -29.41
CA SER A 26 11.06 22.35 -29.48
C SER A 26 10.73 22.94 -28.11
N PRO A 27 11.52 23.93 -27.62
CA PRO A 27 11.24 24.59 -26.35
C PRO A 27 10.05 25.56 -26.43
N ARG A 28 9.61 25.92 -27.64
CA ARG A 28 8.55 26.90 -27.92
C ARG A 28 7.90 26.53 -29.25
N ASP A 29 6.61 26.18 -29.20
CA ASP A 29 5.75 25.81 -30.33
C ASP A 29 6.03 24.44 -30.99
N SER A 30 5.20 23.45 -30.68
CA SER A 30 4.53 22.62 -31.70
C SER A 30 3.57 21.64 -31.05
N VAL A 31 2.31 21.67 -31.47
CA VAL A 31 1.39 20.55 -31.32
C VAL A 31 1.96 19.41 -32.17
N LEU A 32 2.50 18.38 -31.52
CA LEU A 32 2.98 17.20 -32.25
C LEU A 32 1.74 16.44 -32.72
N THR A 33 1.47 16.46 -34.02
CA THR A 33 0.26 15.79 -34.54
C THR A 33 0.35 14.29 -34.31
N ARG A 34 -0.79 13.64 -34.02
CA ARG A 34 -0.90 12.19 -33.79
C ARG A 34 -0.15 11.36 -34.84
N GLU A 35 -0.21 11.76 -36.11
CA GLU A 35 0.51 11.12 -37.21
C GLU A 35 2.04 11.27 -37.13
N ALA A 36 2.54 12.42 -36.67
CA ALA A 36 3.99 12.65 -36.49
C ALA A 36 4.53 11.80 -35.34
N ALA A 37 3.79 11.68 -34.23
CA ALA A 37 4.17 10.83 -33.10
C ALA A 37 4.26 9.35 -33.48
N ILE A 38 3.27 8.84 -34.23
CA ILE A 38 3.27 7.45 -34.74
C ILE A 38 4.45 7.23 -35.71
N LYS A 39 4.73 8.18 -36.61
CA LYS A 39 5.88 8.08 -37.54
C LYS A 39 7.21 8.04 -36.81
N ILE A 40 7.39 8.86 -35.78
CA ILE A 40 8.60 8.85 -34.94
C ILE A 40 8.72 7.51 -34.23
N PHE A 41 7.68 7.06 -33.53
CA PHE A 41 7.66 5.75 -32.85
C PHE A 41 8.02 4.58 -33.80
N ARG A 42 7.45 4.56 -35.01
CA ARG A 42 7.76 3.54 -36.03
C ARG A 42 9.18 3.66 -36.61
N SER A 43 9.71 4.87 -36.78
CA SER A 43 11.08 5.10 -37.27
C SER A 43 12.15 4.64 -36.26
N LEU A 44 11.80 4.66 -34.99
CA LEU A 44 12.65 4.29 -33.87
C LEU A 44 12.66 2.77 -33.61
N GLY A 45 11.66 2.03 -34.12
CA GLY A 45 11.50 0.58 -33.94
C GLY A 45 11.74 -0.31 -35.16
N LYS A 46 12.12 0.22 -36.34
CA LYS A 46 12.36 -0.62 -37.54
C LYS A 46 13.84 -1.00 -37.73
N PRO A 47 14.17 -2.29 -37.89
CA PRO A 47 15.37 -2.68 -38.63
C PRO A 47 15.24 -2.18 -40.07
N ALA A 48 16.34 -1.72 -40.66
CA ALA A 48 16.41 -1.35 -42.07
C ALA A 48 16.07 -2.55 -42.94
N ASN A 49 14.80 -2.67 -43.35
CA ASN A 49 14.21 -3.48 -44.43
C ASN A 49 12.83 -4.02 -44.02
N SER A 50 11.79 -3.18 -44.13
CA SER A 50 10.41 -3.67 -44.29
C SER A 50 9.57 -2.61 -45.01
N SER A 51 9.34 -2.84 -46.29
CA SER A 51 8.40 -2.09 -47.13
C SER A 51 6.97 -2.51 -46.84
N SER A 52 6.08 -1.50 -46.82
CA SER A 52 4.61 -1.54 -46.82
C SER A 52 3.90 -2.26 -45.67
N GLU A 53 3.36 -1.47 -44.73
CA GLU A 53 2.15 -1.82 -43.98
C GLU A 53 1.23 -0.59 -43.90
N SER A 54 -0.08 -0.83 -44.01
CA SER A 54 -1.13 0.16 -44.14
C SER A 54 -1.36 0.95 -42.84
N LEU A 55 -1.77 2.21 -43.00
CA LEU A 55 -1.98 3.19 -41.93
C LEU A 55 -3.27 3.01 -41.09
N CYS A 56 -4.00 1.89 -41.24
CA CYS A 56 -5.38 1.80 -40.75
C CYS A 56 -5.59 1.09 -39.41
N SER A 57 -4.59 0.43 -38.83
CA SER A 57 -4.70 -0.18 -37.50
C SER A 57 -3.47 0.10 -36.65
N LEU A 58 -3.69 0.59 -35.43
CA LEU A 58 -2.64 0.78 -34.43
C LEU A 58 -2.36 -0.54 -33.72
N THR A 59 -1.10 -0.80 -33.39
CA THR A 59 -0.78 -1.89 -32.45
C THR A 59 -1.14 -1.47 -31.01
N ALA A 60 -1.35 -2.42 -30.10
CA ALA A 60 -1.64 -2.11 -28.69
C ALA A 60 -0.54 -1.25 -28.03
N GLU A 61 0.70 -1.39 -28.49
CA GLU A 61 1.85 -0.58 -28.07
C GLU A 61 1.73 0.88 -28.57
N GLU A 62 1.28 1.07 -29.81
CA GLU A 62 1.03 2.39 -30.40
C GLU A 62 -0.17 3.10 -29.74
N GLU A 63 -1.23 2.36 -29.40
CA GLU A 63 -2.37 2.91 -28.64
C GLU A 63 -1.96 3.35 -27.24
N THR A 64 -1.13 2.56 -26.55
CA THR A 64 -0.61 2.88 -25.21
C THR A 64 0.30 4.11 -25.25
N PHE A 65 1.16 4.21 -26.26
CA PHE A 65 2.02 5.37 -26.47
C PHE A 65 1.21 6.66 -26.71
N LEU A 66 0.18 6.60 -27.56
CA LEU A 66 -0.68 7.73 -27.87
C LEU A 66 -1.53 8.19 -26.67
N ALA A 67 -2.09 7.24 -25.92
CA ALA A 67 -2.84 7.55 -24.70
C ALA A 67 -1.96 8.24 -23.64
N THR A 68 -0.68 7.84 -23.55
CA THR A 68 0.30 8.45 -22.65
C THR A 68 0.63 9.88 -23.09
N LEU A 69 0.82 10.11 -24.39
CA LEU A 69 1.06 11.45 -24.97
C LEU A 69 -0.12 12.40 -24.74
N GLU A 70 -1.35 11.97 -25.05
CA GLU A 70 -2.55 12.79 -24.84
C GLU A 70 -2.76 13.15 -23.36
N CYS A 71 -2.44 12.24 -22.45
CA CYS A 71 -2.50 12.50 -21.02
C CYS A 71 -1.48 13.58 -20.59
N CYS A 72 -0.26 13.51 -21.09
CA CYS A 72 0.80 14.49 -20.80
C CYS A 72 0.47 15.89 -21.36
N GLU A 73 -0.09 15.96 -22.57
CA GLU A 73 -0.51 17.22 -23.19
C GLU A 73 -1.65 17.90 -22.40
N ARG A 74 -2.65 17.12 -21.95
CA ARG A 74 -3.79 17.66 -21.18
C ARG A 74 -3.40 18.20 -19.81
N THR A 75 -2.29 17.72 -19.26
CA THR A 75 -1.90 17.99 -17.87
C THR A 75 -0.70 18.94 -17.76
N ASN A 76 -0.12 19.37 -18.88
CA ASN A 76 1.06 20.25 -18.95
C ASN A 76 2.21 19.75 -18.05
N MET A 77 2.38 18.43 -17.96
CA MET A 77 3.30 17.78 -17.02
C MET A 77 4.73 17.76 -17.54
N ARG A 78 5.63 18.46 -16.83
CA ARG A 78 7.08 18.50 -17.10
C ARG A 78 7.91 17.57 -16.21
N ASP A 79 7.28 16.85 -15.27
CA ASP A 79 8.00 16.07 -14.27
C ASP A 79 8.12 14.59 -14.67
N GLN A 80 9.35 14.15 -14.96
CA GLN A 80 9.68 12.78 -15.34
C GLN A 80 9.30 11.74 -14.26
N THR A 81 9.18 12.19 -13.00
CA THR A 81 8.79 11.34 -11.87
C THR A 81 7.34 10.88 -11.96
N TYR A 82 6.44 11.75 -12.45
CA TYR A 82 5.00 11.48 -12.57
C TYR A 82 4.68 10.58 -13.78
N LEU A 83 5.49 10.69 -14.83
CA LEU A 83 5.42 9.83 -16.01
C LEU A 83 5.85 8.39 -15.71
N LEU A 84 6.93 8.19 -14.95
CA LEU A 84 7.34 6.86 -14.47
C LEU A 84 6.29 6.23 -13.53
N GLN A 85 5.58 7.06 -12.75
CA GLN A 85 4.44 6.64 -11.92
C GLN A 85 3.26 6.16 -12.78
N HIS A 86 2.87 6.90 -13.83
CA HIS A 86 1.82 6.48 -14.76
C HIS A 86 2.17 5.21 -15.54
N VAL A 87 3.44 5.04 -15.93
CA VAL A 87 3.91 3.80 -16.59
C VAL A 87 3.81 2.59 -15.64
N GLY A 88 4.12 2.76 -14.35
CA GLY A 88 3.91 1.73 -13.33
C GLY A 88 2.44 1.36 -13.14
N GLU A 89 1.56 2.36 -13.14
CA GLU A 89 0.10 2.15 -13.09
C GLU A 89 -0.43 1.41 -14.33
N ILE A 90 0.09 1.70 -15.53
CA ILE A 90 -0.27 0.98 -16.76
C ILE A 90 0.21 -0.49 -16.69
N SER A 91 1.42 -0.72 -16.16
CA SER A 91 2.01 -2.06 -15.99
C SER A 91 1.27 -2.96 -14.99
N GLU A 92 0.66 -2.41 -13.93
CA GLU A 92 -0.18 -3.20 -13.01
C GLU A 92 -1.63 -3.29 -13.46
N ARG A 93 -2.17 -2.27 -14.16
CA ARG A 93 -3.50 -2.37 -14.78
C ARG A 93 -3.57 -3.50 -15.80
N THR A 94 -2.51 -3.71 -16.58
CA THR A 94 -2.42 -4.87 -17.48
C THR A 94 -2.33 -6.22 -16.75
N GLU A 95 -1.89 -6.25 -15.48
CA GLU A 95 -1.91 -7.45 -14.62
C GLU A 95 -3.32 -7.81 -14.13
N TYR A 96 -4.32 -6.92 -14.20
CA TYR A 96 -5.68 -7.20 -13.71
C TYR A 96 -6.74 -7.18 -14.82
N ASP A 97 -6.65 -6.23 -15.75
CA ASP A 97 -7.61 -6.08 -16.85
C ASP A 97 -7.33 -7.05 -18.03
N GLY A 98 -6.20 -7.77 -18.02
CA GLY A 98 -5.79 -8.75 -19.05
C GLY A 98 -5.80 -10.22 -18.61
N VAL A 99 -6.23 -10.51 -17.37
CA VAL A 99 -6.23 -11.89 -16.82
C VAL A 99 -7.48 -12.62 -17.26
N ASP A 100 -7.33 -13.86 -17.72
CA ASP A 100 -8.46 -14.69 -18.08
C ASP A 100 -9.37 -15.01 -16.86
N VAL A 101 -10.63 -15.28 -17.15
CA VAL A 101 -11.67 -15.53 -16.13
C VAL A 101 -11.36 -16.76 -15.27
N GLN A 102 -10.68 -17.78 -15.81
CA GLN A 102 -10.36 -18.98 -15.03
C GLN A 102 -9.33 -18.67 -13.95
N THR A 103 -8.33 -17.86 -14.27
CA THR A 103 -7.32 -17.39 -13.31
C THR A 103 -7.95 -16.50 -12.24
N GLN A 104 -8.85 -15.57 -12.61
CA GLN A 104 -9.59 -14.76 -11.63
C GLN A 104 -10.42 -15.62 -10.67
N HIS A 105 -11.12 -16.64 -11.19
CA HIS A 105 -11.85 -17.60 -10.37
C HIS A 105 -10.93 -18.42 -9.46
N GLN A 106 -9.74 -18.78 -9.94
CA GLN A 106 -8.75 -19.48 -9.12
C GLN A 106 -8.26 -18.61 -7.97
N TRP A 107 -7.97 -17.34 -8.22
CA TRP A 107 -7.58 -16.39 -7.16
C TRP A 107 -8.67 -16.23 -6.13
N LEU A 108 -9.94 -16.10 -6.54
CA LEU A 108 -11.06 -16.03 -5.60
C LEU A 108 -11.19 -17.31 -4.75
N ARG A 109 -11.00 -18.49 -5.36
CA ARG A 109 -10.97 -19.77 -4.61
C ARG A 109 -9.84 -19.78 -3.57
N ASN A 110 -8.64 -19.37 -3.97
CA ASN A 110 -7.48 -19.31 -3.07
C ASN A 110 -7.72 -18.31 -1.93
N ALA A 111 -8.25 -17.12 -2.24
CA ALA A 111 -8.62 -16.10 -1.27
C ALA A 111 -9.62 -16.63 -0.23
N ARG A 112 -10.69 -17.29 -0.68
CA ARG A 112 -11.70 -17.90 0.22
C ARG A 112 -11.11 -19.03 1.06
N ALA A 113 -10.29 -19.89 0.47
CA ALA A 113 -9.61 -20.97 1.19
C ALA A 113 -8.66 -20.42 2.27
N ARG A 114 -7.92 -19.35 1.95
CA ARG A 114 -7.04 -18.66 2.89
C ARG A 114 -7.82 -18.01 4.03
N LEU A 115 -8.95 -17.36 3.72
CA LEU A 115 -9.84 -16.76 4.71
C LEU A 115 -10.41 -17.82 5.67
N ALA A 116 -10.81 -18.99 5.15
CA ALA A 116 -11.36 -20.09 5.95
C ALA A 116 -10.38 -20.68 6.97
N ARG A 117 -9.06 -20.55 6.74
CA ARG A 117 -8.01 -21.01 7.68
C ARG A 117 -7.63 -19.97 8.73
N PHE A 118 -8.22 -18.77 8.71
CA PHE A 118 -7.93 -17.73 9.71
C PHE A 118 -8.13 -18.26 11.15
N PRO A 119 -7.23 -17.94 12.11
CA PRO A 119 -6.03 -17.09 12.01
C PRO A 119 -4.71 -17.88 11.80
N ALA A 120 -4.76 -19.15 11.40
CA ALA A 120 -3.56 -19.97 11.24
C ALA A 120 -2.67 -19.44 10.09
N LEU A 121 -1.35 -19.61 10.26
CA LEU A 121 -0.32 -19.24 9.28
C LEU A 121 0.61 -20.37 8.88
N ASP A 122 0.56 -21.53 9.54
CA ASP A 122 1.60 -22.53 9.39
C ASP A 122 1.75 -23.01 7.92
N ASP A 123 0.65 -23.10 7.18
CA ASP A 123 0.62 -23.46 5.75
C ASP A 123 0.78 -22.26 4.79
N ASP A 124 0.83 -21.05 5.33
CA ASP A 124 0.78 -19.78 4.60
C ASP A 124 2.08 -18.96 4.76
N LEU A 125 3.15 -19.61 5.24
CA LEU A 125 4.50 -19.07 5.37
C LEU A 125 5.43 -19.64 4.30
N LEU A 126 5.83 -18.81 3.34
CA LEU A 126 6.77 -19.17 2.28
C LEU A 126 8.17 -18.71 2.68
N PRO A 127 9.10 -19.62 3.00
CA PRO A 127 10.43 -19.23 3.48
C PRO A 127 11.24 -18.56 2.39
N VAL A 128 11.94 -17.49 2.75
CA VAL A 128 12.94 -16.80 1.93
C VAL A 128 14.30 -17.07 2.56
N ALA A 129 15.11 -17.86 1.86
CA ALA A 129 16.45 -18.20 2.33
C ALA A 129 17.31 -16.93 2.44
N PRO A 130 18.00 -16.70 3.58
CA PRO A 130 18.85 -15.54 3.73
C PRO A 130 20.07 -15.60 2.81
N GLY A 131 20.44 -14.45 2.25
CA GLY A 131 21.75 -14.23 1.63
C GLY A 131 22.83 -13.73 2.60
N GLY A 132 22.62 -13.75 3.92
CA GLY A 132 23.60 -13.21 4.88
C GLY A 132 23.26 -13.40 6.37
N LYS A 133 23.83 -12.52 7.23
CA LYS A 133 23.69 -12.56 8.71
C LYS A 133 22.28 -12.13 9.15
N GLU A 134 21.79 -12.73 10.24
CA GLU A 134 20.54 -12.33 10.91
C GLU A 134 20.50 -10.83 11.24
N LEU A 135 19.30 -10.25 11.36
CA LEU A 135 19.12 -8.82 11.62
C LEU A 135 19.66 -8.45 13.01
N VAL A 136 19.09 -9.05 14.04
CA VAL A 136 19.58 -9.07 15.43
C VAL A 136 19.19 -10.41 16.03
N GLU A 137 19.91 -10.89 17.05
CA GLU A 137 19.71 -12.23 17.63
C GLU A 137 18.24 -12.49 18.03
N GLU A 138 17.56 -11.51 18.61
CA GLU A 138 16.19 -11.73 19.11
C GLU A 138 15.12 -11.68 18.01
N ILE A 139 15.42 -11.07 16.86
CA ILE A 139 14.53 -11.10 15.68
C ILE A 139 14.87 -12.32 14.82
N GLY A 140 16.15 -12.69 14.69
CA GLY A 140 16.59 -13.82 13.89
C GLY A 140 15.98 -13.81 12.49
N LYS A 141 15.23 -14.88 12.17
CA LYS A 141 14.45 -15.06 10.93
C LYS A 141 12.97 -14.68 11.05
N ASN A 142 12.55 -14.06 12.17
CA ASN A 142 11.17 -13.64 12.43
C ASN A 142 10.83 -12.35 11.65
N VAL A 143 11.05 -12.38 10.34
CA VAL A 143 10.72 -11.31 9.40
C VAL A 143 9.58 -11.81 8.54
N PHE A 144 8.44 -11.11 8.58
CA PHE A 144 7.22 -11.49 7.87
C PHE A 144 6.83 -10.39 6.90
N VAL A 145 6.70 -10.73 5.62
CA VAL A 145 6.23 -9.80 4.58
C VAL A 145 4.81 -10.19 4.18
N VAL A 146 3.84 -9.32 4.45
CA VAL A 146 2.45 -9.48 4.05
C VAL A 146 2.34 -9.23 2.55
N SER A 147 2.01 -10.26 1.77
CA SER A 147 1.84 -10.13 0.32
C SER A 147 0.68 -10.98 -0.20
N LEU A 148 -0.15 -10.41 -1.06
CA LEU A 148 -1.28 -11.10 -1.68
C LEU A 148 -0.81 -12.14 -2.71
N GLU A 149 -1.44 -13.32 -2.73
CA GLU A 149 -1.08 -14.39 -3.66
C GLU A 149 -1.28 -13.99 -5.13
N ARG A 150 -2.36 -13.27 -5.39
CA ARG A 150 -2.68 -12.73 -6.71
C ARG A 150 -1.79 -11.55 -7.16
N ARG A 151 -0.75 -11.19 -6.40
CA ARG A 151 0.21 -10.11 -6.74
C ARG A 151 1.62 -10.66 -6.96
N PRO A 152 1.83 -11.53 -7.97
CA PRO A 152 3.12 -12.21 -8.17
C PRO A 152 4.28 -11.24 -8.44
N LEU A 153 4.04 -10.10 -9.11
CA LEU A 153 5.09 -9.11 -9.35
C LEU A 153 5.54 -8.44 -8.06
N LYS A 154 4.61 -7.87 -7.26
CA LYS A 154 4.92 -7.27 -5.95
C LYS A 154 5.60 -8.28 -5.03
N ARG A 155 5.10 -9.52 -5.01
CA ARG A 155 5.69 -10.60 -4.23
C ARG A 155 7.14 -10.90 -4.62
N ARG A 156 7.41 -11.02 -5.92
CA ARG A 156 8.78 -11.22 -6.43
C ARG A 156 9.68 -10.05 -6.01
N ASP A 157 9.14 -8.85 -6.09
CA ASP A 157 9.81 -7.61 -5.74
C ASP A 157 10.13 -7.51 -4.24
N ALA A 158 9.21 -7.95 -3.37
CA ALA A 158 9.43 -8.11 -1.94
C ALA A 158 10.52 -9.16 -1.62
N VAL A 159 10.48 -10.32 -2.29
CA VAL A 159 11.53 -11.35 -2.16
C VAL A 159 12.88 -10.81 -2.59
N ARG A 160 12.96 -10.11 -3.73
CA ARG A 160 14.20 -9.47 -4.21
C ARG A 160 14.77 -8.53 -3.14
N ARG A 161 13.93 -7.65 -2.58
CA ARG A 161 14.34 -6.68 -1.54
C ARG A 161 14.83 -7.34 -0.26
N LEU A 162 14.21 -8.43 0.18
CA LEU A 162 14.70 -9.23 1.32
C LEU A 162 16.10 -9.79 1.02
N VAL A 163 16.29 -10.39 -0.15
CA VAL A 163 17.57 -11.00 -0.56
C VAL A 163 18.67 -9.96 -0.70
N GLU A 164 18.41 -8.84 -1.38
CA GLU A 164 19.35 -7.72 -1.54
C GLU A 164 19.72 -7.10 -0.18
N SER A 165 18.77 -7.04 0.74
CA SER A 165 18.98 -6.59 2.12
C SER A 165 19.63 -7.65 3.02
N ARG A 166 19.91 -8.85 2.48
CA ARG A 166 20.47 -10.01 3.18
C ARG A 166 19.65 -10.40 4.42
N LEU A 167 18.32 -10.31 4.32
CA LEU A 167 17.37 -10.68 5.37
C LEU A 167 16.76 -12.04 5.05
N GLY A 168 16.80 -12.95 6.02
CA GLY A 168 15.99 -14.18 5.98
C GLY A 168 14.62 -13.92 6.59
N GLY A 169 13.59 -14.57 6.08
CA GLY A 169 12.24 -14.36 6.55
C GLY A 169 11.22 -15.21 5.82
N TYR A 170 9.98 -14.73 5.81
CA TYR A 170 8.84 -15.40 5.21
C TYR A 170 8.00 -14.41 4.41
N ILE A 171 7.63 -14.77 3.19
CA ILE A 171 6.46 -14.19 2.56
C ILE A 171 5.23 -14.85 3.17
N VAL A 172 4.33 -14.04 3.71
CA VAL A 172 3.04 -14.47 4.23
C VAL A 172 2.04 -14.41 3.11
N ASN A 173 1.35 -15.53 2.83
CA ASN A 173 0.15 -15.50 2.01
C ASN A 173 -0.94 -14.73 2.76
N ALA A 174 -1.08 -13.45 2.38
CA ALA A 174 -2.04 -12.54 2.99
C ALA A 174 -3.49 -12.97 2.70
N ILE A 175 -4.40 -12.60 3.61
CA ILE A 175 -5.83 -12.74 3.41
C ILE A 175 -6.25 -11.68 2.40
N ASP A 176 -6.67 -12.14 1.23
CA ASP A 176 -7.19 -11.27 0.18
C ASP A 176 -8.63 -10.87 0.48
N GLY A 177 -8.87 -9.56 0.55
CA GLY A 177 -10.18 -8.97 0.72
C GLY A 177 -11.17 -9.38 -0.38
N ASP A 178 -10.69 -9.76 -1.56
CA ASP A 178 -11.55 -10.25 -2.63
C ASP A 178 -12.29 -11.55 -2.24
N GLY A 179 -11.72 -12.33 -1.30
CA GLY A 179 -12.36 -13.51 -0.71
C GLY A 179 -13.56 -13.21 0.20
N ILE A 180 -13.70 -11.98 0.69
CA ILE A 180 -14.82 -11.54 1.54
C ILE A 180 -15.95 -11.07 0.61
N THR A 181 -16.89 -11.97 0.35
CA THR A 181 -17.97 -11.76 -0.63
C THR A 181 -19.31 -11.42 0.03
N THR A 182 -19.51 -11.85 1.28
CA THR A 182 -20.73 -11.60 2.06
C THR A 182 -20.36 -11.15 3.47
N LYS A 183 -21.30 -10.53 4.17
CA LYS A 183 -21.12 -10.21 5.60
C LYS A 183 -20.96 -11.47 6.47
N ALA A 184 -21.60 -12.57 6.06
CA ALA A 184 -21.50 -13.86 6.74
C ALA A 184 -20.10 -14.49 6.65
N ASP A 185 -19.28 -14.15 5.65
CA ASP A 185 -17.90 -14.64 5.55
C ASP A 185 -17.05 -14.17 6.76
N LEU A 186 -17.19 -12.91 7.18
CA LEU A 186 -16.51 -12.39 8.38
C LEU A 186 -17.07 -13.02 9.66
N ALA A 187 -18.39 -13.13 9.77
CA ALA A 187 -19.03 -13.74 10.93
C ALA A 187 -18.60 -15.20 11.13
N ALA A 188 -18.42 -15.96 10.03
CA ALA A 188 -17.98 -17.35 10.06
C ALA A 188 -16.58 -17.54 10.69
N ILE A 189 -15.70 -16.53 10.56
CA ILE A 189 -14.36 -16.55 11.18
C ILE A 189 -14.30 -15.79 12.51
N GLY A 190 -15.46 -15.40 13.06
CA GLY A 190 -15.57 -14.64 14.30
C GLY A 190 -15.06 -13.20 14.20
N ALA A 191 -14.98 -12.64 12.98
CA ALA A 191 -14.58 -11.28 12.70
C ALA A 191 -15.80 -10.38 12.41
N GLY A 192 -15.60 -9.07 12.53
CA GLY A 192 -16.64 -8.09 12.25
C GLY A 192 -16.07 -6.68 12.14
N VAL A 193 -16.92 -5.71 11.79
CA VAL A 193 -16.55 -4.29 11.67
C VAL A 193 -17.13 -3.53 12.85
N PHE A 194 -16.38 -2.57 13.38
CA PHE A 194 -16.88 -1.72 14.47
C PHE A 194 -18.16 -1.00 14.04
N PRO A 195 -19.26 -1.07 14.82
CA PRO A 195 -20.53 -0.46 14.43
C PRO A 195 -20.43 1.05 14.21
N GLY A 196 -20.72 1.49 12.98
CA GLY A 196 -20.63 2.90 12.60
C GLY A 196 -19.18 3.39 12.48
N TYR A 197 -18.26 2.52 12.07
CA TYR A 197 -16.95 2.93 11.58
C TYR A 197 -17.11 3.82 10.34
N GLN A 198 -16.61 5.06 10.41
CA GLN A 198 -16.76 6.05 9.33
C GLN A 198 -15.43 6.38 8.63
N GLY A 199 -14.37 5.62 8.91
CA GLY A 199 -13.03 5.91 8.41
C GLY A 199 -12.60 7.35 8.73
N HIS A 200 -11.80 7.94 7.86
CA HIS A 200 -11.39 9.34 7.98
C HIS A 200 -12.44 10.33 7.46
N ASP A 201 -12.52 11.49 8.11
CA ASP A 201 -13.40 12.62 7.78
C ASP A 201 -13.33 13.07 6.31
N LEU A 202 -12.18 12.87 5.64
CA LEU A 202 -11.99 13.24 4.23
C LEU A 202 -12.65 12.27 3.24
N HIS A 203 -13.02 11.07 3.69
CA HIS A 203 -13.50 10.01 2.80
C HIS A 203 -14.82 9.37 3.25
N ASN A 204 -15.22 9.42 4.53
CA ASN A 204 -16.52 8.94 5.02
C ASN A 204 -16.89 7.53 4.51
N ILE A 205 -15.91 6.62 4.45
CA ILE A 205 -16.03 5.28 3.87
C ILE A 205 -15.88 4.27 4.99
N SER A 206 -16.90 3.41 5.14
CA SER A 206 -16.86 2.19 5.94
C SER A 206 -15.67 1.30 5.55
N LEU A 207 -15.35 0.28 6.35
CA LEU A 207 -14.18 -0.54 6.13
C LEU A 207 -14.27 -1.24 4.75
N THR A 208 -13.25 -1.13 3.92
CA THR A 208 -13.17 -1.85 2.65
C THR A 208 -12.80 -3.31 2.87
N THR A 209 -13.12 -4.17 1.91
CA THR A 209 -12.67 -5.58 1.95
C THR A 209 -11.14 -5.68 1.96
N GLY A 210 -10.44 -4.77 1.26
CA GLY A 210 -8.98 -4.70 1.26
C GLY A 210 -8.41 -4.34 2.64
N GLU A 211 -8.95 -3.30 3.29
CA GLU A 211 -8.56 -2.92 4.66
C GLU A 211 -8.84 -4.07 5.66
N ALA A 212 -9.98 -4.76 5.53
CA ALA A 212 -10.29 -5.93 6.34
C ALA A 212 -9.29 -7.08 6.12
N GLY A 213 -8.95 -7.38 4.86
CA GLY A 213 -7.94 -8.39 4.51
C GLY A 213 -6.56 -8.05 5.07
N CYS A 214 -6.16 -6.78 5.01
CA CYS A 214 -4.93 -6.28 5.64
C CYS A 214 -4.94 -6.51 7.15
N PHE A 215 -5.98 -6.06 7.86
CA PHE A 215 -6.11 -6.28 9.30
C PHE A 215 -6.00 -7.76 9.68
N LEU A 216 -6.76 -8.64 9.00
CA LEU A 216 -6.78 -10.08 9.29
C LEU A 216 -5.41 -10.75 8.98
N SER A 217 -4.69 -10.25 7.98
CA SER A 217 -3.34 -10.72 7.65
C SER A 217 -2.35 -10.43 8.77
N HIS A 218 -2.32 -9.18 9.27
CA HIS A 218 -1.49 -8.81 10.41
C HIS A 218 -1.92 -9.52 11.71
N TYR A 219 -3.22 -9.70 11.92
CA TYR A 219 -3.73 -10.50 13.05
C TYR A 219 -3.21 -11.94 13.03
N SER A 220 -3.18 -12.56 11.84
CA SER A 220 -2.64 -13.91 11.67
C SER A 220 -1.14 -13.96 12.07
N ILE A 221 -0.36 -12.92 11.76
CA ILE A 221 1.04 -12.80 12.17
C ILE A 221 1.16 -12.66 13.69
N TRP A 222 0.35 -11.79 14.32
CA TRP A 222 0.36 -11.65 15.78
C TRP A 222 -0.02 -12.95 16.48
N HIS A 223 -0.97 -13.69 15.91
CA HIS A 223 -1.38 -15.01 16.40
C HIS A 223 -0.21 -16.01 16.31
N HIS A 224 0.51 -16.03 15.19
CA HIS A 224 1.71 -16.86 15.02
C HIS A 224 2.83 -16.49 16.00
N ILE A 225 3.11 -15.19 16.19
CA ILE A 225 4.10 -14.70 17.17
C ILE A 225 3.74 -15.16 18.58
N HIS A 226 2.47 -15.03 18.96
CA HIS A 226 1.99 -15.44 20.27
C HIS A 226 2.06 -16.96 20.47
N LYS A 227 1.57 -17.74 19.49
CA LYS A 227 1.58 -19.21 19.49
C LYS A 227 2.99 -19.76 19.64
N ASN A 228 3.95 -19.20 18.91
CA ASN A 228 5.34 -19.67 18.88
C ASN A 228 6.26 -18.94 19.87
N ARG A 229 5.70 -18.03 20.69
CA ARG A 229 6.43 -17.26 21.72
C ARG A 229 7.64 -16.50 21.16
N LEU A 230 7.53 -15.97 19.94
CA LEU A 230 8.61 -15.22 19.30
C LEU A 230 8.86 -13.92 20.08
N PRO A 231 10.08 -13.66 20.60
CA PRO A 231 10.34 -12.49 21.45
C PRO A 231 10.03 -11.18 20.72
N TYR A 232 10.51 -11.08 19.48
CA TYR A 232 10.27 -9.98 18.56
C TYR A 232 10.09 -10.50 17.13
N ALA A 233 9.38 -9.73 16.32
CA ALA A 233 9.28 -9.95 14.89
C ALA A 233 9.27 -8.61 14.14
N LEU A 234 9.90 -8.60 12.96
CA LEU A 234 9.76 -7.52 11.97
C LEU A 234 8.60 -7.87 11.04
N VAL A 235 7.61 -6.99 10.95
CA VAL A 235 6.49 -7.13 10.02
C VAL A 235 6.59 -6.05 8.96
N LEU A 236 6.47 -6.47 7.70
CA LEU A 236 6.58 -5.64 6.51
C LEU A 236 5.33 -5.83 5.63
N GLU A 237 4.88 -4.77 4.95
CA GLU A 237 4.02 -4.90 3.76
C GLU A 237 4.90 -5.15 2.52
N ASP A 238 4.34 -5.64 1.42
CA ASP A 238 5.10 -6.05 0.22
C ASP A 238 5.63 -4.90 -0.65
N ASP A 239 5.29 -3.67 -0.29
CA ASP A 239 5.74 -2.44 -0.91
C ASP A 239 6.80 -1.70 -0.07
N PHE A 240 7.53 -2.40 0.81
CA PHE A 240 8.62 -1.81 1.58
C PHE A 240 9.85 -1.46 0.71
N GLU A 241 10.61 -0.46 1.13
CA GLU A 241 11.93 -0.10 0.58
C GLU A 241 12.87 0.21 1.75
N ILE A 242 13.96 -0.54 1.87
CA ILE A 242 14.96 -0.33 2.93
C ILE A 242 15.86 0.85 2.57
N LEU A 243 16.09 1.74 3.53
CA LEU A 243 16.96 2.90 3.37
C LEU A 243 18.41 2.57 3.76
N GLY A 244 19.35 2.89 2.88
CA GLY A 244 20.78 2.68 3.10
C GLY A 244 21.27 1.29 2.70
N SER A 245 22.48 0.93 3.13
CA SER A 245 23.05 -0.40 2.88
C SER A 245 22.49 -1.45 3.87
N PRO A 246 22.56 -2.75 3.54
CA PRO A 246 22.18 -3.83 4.46
C PRO A 246 22.86 -3.74 5.83
N GLU A 247 24.12 -3.29 5.88
CA GLU A 247 24.89 -3.09 7.10
C GLU A 247 24.36 -1.91 7.92
N THR A 248 24.10 -0.76 7.28
CA THR A 248 23.56 0.41 7.98
C THR A 248 22.14 0.18 8.46
N PHE A 249 21.32 -0.57 7.71
CA PHE A 249 19.97 -0.95 8.12
C PHE A 249 20.00 -1.83 9.36
N ARG A 250 20.82 -2.88 9.35
CA ARG A 250 20.99 -3.81 10.48
C ARG A 250 21.44 -3.07 11.74
N GLU A 251 22.46 -2.23 11.60
CA GLU A 251 22.99 -1.41 12.69
C GLU A 251 21.94 -0.42 13.21
N GLY A 252 21.16 0.19 12.32
CA GLY A 252 20.03 1.05 12.67
C GLY A 252 18.98 0.32 13.51
N VAL A 253 18.56 -0.88 13.08
CA VAL A 253 17.60 -1.70 13.84
C VAL A 253 18.15 -2.07 15.20
N ARG A 254 19.40 -2.54 15.27
CA ARG A 254 20.07 -2.88 16.54
C ARG A 254 20.08 -1.70 17.50
N LYS A 255 20.52 -0.53 17.03
CA LYS A 255 20.54 0.70 17.83
C LYS A 255 19.16 1.08 18.34
N LEU A 256 18.12 1.01 17.49
CA LEU A 256 16.75 1.32 17.92
C LEU A 256 16.27 0.37 19.01
N LEU A 257 16.56 -0.93 18.90
CA LEU A 257 16.18 -1.92 19.91
C LEU A 257 16.94 -1.72 21.22
N ASP A 258 18.24 -1.43 21.15
CA ASP A 258 19.06 -1.14 22.34
C ASP A 258 18.55 0.13 23.06
N GLU A 259 18.28 1.21 22.32
CA GLU A 259 17.68 2.42 22.87
C GLU A 259 16.28 2.15 23.43
N ALA A 260 15.46 1.30 22.77
CA ALA A 260 14.11 0.95 23.24
C ALA A 260 14.12 0.09 24.51
N LYS A 261 15.13 -0.78 24.69
CA LYS A 261 15.36 -1.56 25.92
C LYS A 261 15.86 -0.66 27.06
N ALA A 262 16.79 0.25 26.76
CA ALA A 262 17.34 1.17 27.75
C ALA A 262 16.35 2.25 28.19
N SER A 263 15.39 2.58 27.33
CA SER A 263 14.37 3.60 27.56
C SER A 263 12.99 3.00 27.84
N ALA A 264 12.00 3.84 28.20
CA ALA A 264 10.63 3.39 28.52
C ALA A 264 10.53 2.26 29.57
N GLY A 265 11.52 2.16 30.47
CA GLY A 265 11.62 1.08 31.45
C GLY A 265 11.74 -0.32 30.83
N GLY A 266 12.22 -0.41 29.58
CA GLY A 266 12.32 -1.64 28.79
C GLY A 266 10.99 -2.20 28.30
N LYS A 267 9.89 -1.45 28.45
CA LYS A 267 8.55 -1.97 28.17
C LYS A 267 7.88 -1.22 27.00
N TRP A 268 8.03 -1.77 25.81
CA TRP A 268 7.35 -1.32 24.59
C TRP A 268 6.67 -2.51 23.89
N ASP A 269 5.68 -2.21 23.05
CA ASP A 269 4.86 -3.21 22.37
C ASP A 269 5.09 -3.18 20.85
N ILE A 270 5.10 -1.98 20.26
CA ILE A 270 5.36 -1.75 18.84
C ILE A 270 6.42 -0.67 18.68
N LEU A 271 7.31 -0.88 17.72
CA LEU A 271 8.32 0.07 17.27
C LEU A 271 8.16 0.30 15.76
N TYR A 272 7.67 1.47 15.36
CA TYR A 272 7.57 1.84 13.94
C TYR A 272 8.96 2.06 13.34
N LEU A 273 9.24 1.40 12.23
CA LEU A 273 10.40 1.68 11.36
C LEU A 273 10.03 2.57 10.17
N SER A 274 8.74 2.61 9.84
CA SER A 274 8.10 3.50 8.88
C SER A 274 6.72 3.91 9.40
N ARG A 275 6.33 5.17 9.18
CA ARG A 275 4.98 5.69 9.46
C ARG A 275 4.76 7.02 8.75
N TYR A 276 3.50 7.41 8.62
CA TYR A 276 3.11 8.77 8.25
C TYR A 276 2.55 9.50 9.48
N PRO A 277 3.31 10.44 10.09
CA PRO A 277 2.84 11.17 11.27
C PRO A 277 1.72 12.13 10.91
N ILE A 278 0.57 12.00 11.59
CA ILE A 278 -0.60 12.88 11.41
C ILE A 278 -0.63 13.97 12.47
N THR A 279 -0.31 13.62 13.71
CA THR A 279 -0.14 14.60 14.78
C THR A 279 1.32 14.67 15.19
N VAL A 280 1.66 15.75 15.92
CA VAL A 280 2.95 15.88 16.57
C VAL A 280 3.20 14.71 17.52
N ASP A 281 4.47 14.36 17.67
CA ASP A 281 4.88 13.33 18.61
C ASP A 281 4.79 13.82 20.05
N HIS A 282 4.37 12.93 20.95
CA HIS A 282 4.14 13.31 22.35
C HIS A 282 5.43 13.57 23.11
N LYS A 283 6.47 12.76 22.84
CA LYS A 283 7.71 12.84 23.62
C LYS A 283 8.89 12.22 22.88
N ARG A 284 10.02 12.90 22.88
CA ARG A 284 11.30 12.29 22.54
C ARG A 284 11.84 11.48 23.72
N ILE A 285 12.19 10.23 23.46
CA ILE A 285 12.62 9.26 24.48
C ILE A 285 14.13 9.03 24.44
N SER A 286 14.73 9.13 23.26
CA SER A 286 16.18 8.96 23.07
C SER A 286 16.66 9.76 21.85
N ARG A 287 17.91 9.53 21.42
CA ARG A 287 18.45 10.16 20.21
C ARG A 287 17.68 9.74 18.96
N SER A 288 17.22 8.49 18.90
CA SER A 288 16.56 7.93 17.72
C SER A 288 15.10 7.54 17.92
N LEU A 289 14.52 7.68 19.12
CA LEU A 289 13.14 7.26 19.43
C LEU A 289 12.25 8.36 19.99
N VAL A 290 10.96 8.27 19.64
CA VAL A 290 9.85 9.05 20.19
C VAL A 290 8.70 8.15 20.63
N ILE A 291 7.84 8.65 21.51
CA ILE A 291 6.45 8.20 21.66
C ILE A 291 5.66 8.91 20.56
N PRO A 292 5.19 8.17 19.54
CA PRO A 292 4.56 8.78 18.38
C PRO A 292 3.17 9.31 18.69
N GLY A 293 2.80 10.38 17.99
CA GLY A 293 1.41 10.84 17.89
C GLY A 293 0.50 9.84 17.17
N PHE A 294 -0.66 10.32 16.72
CA PHE A 294 -1.49 9.61 15.77
C PHE A 294 -0.72 9.44 14.44
N SER A 295 -0.74 8.24 13.86
CA SER A 295 0.08 7.94 12.69
C SER A 295 -0.56 6.88 11.81
N TYR A 296 -0.39 7.04 10.50
CA TYR A 296 -0.76 6.04 9.51
C TYR A 296 0.42 5.18 9.08
N TRP A 297 0.08 4.22 8.22
CA TRP A 297 0.94 3.19 7.64
C TRP A 297 1.34 2.09 8.60
N THR A 298 1.30 0.87 8.08
CA THR A 298 1.83 -0.34 8.71
C THR A 298 2.90 -1.03 7.88
N VAL A 299 3.48 -0.28 6.93
CA VAL A 299 4.51 -0.72 5.97
C VAL A 299 5.67 -1.43 6.67
N ALA A 300 6.13 -0.91 7.82
CA ALA A 300 7.17 -1.57 8.60
C ALA A 300 7.14 -1.25 10.09
N TYR A 301 7.06 -2.31 10.91
CA TYR A 301 7.19 -2.20 12.36
C TYR A 301 7.79 -3.45 12.98
N ILE A 302 8.46 -3.27 14.12
CA ILE A 302 8.85 -4.37 15.00
C ILE A 302 7.81 -4.48 16.11
N ILE A 303 7.40 -5.70 16.43
CA ILE A 303 6.44 -6.00 17.49
C ILE A 303 7.05 -6.97 18.49
N SER A 304 6.80 -6.74 19.78
CA SER A 304 7.18 -7.67 20.85
C SER A 304 6.12 -8.75 21.07
N LEU A 305 6.49 -9.88 21.68
CA LEU A 305 5.53 -10.91 22.11
C LEU A 305 4.36 -10.33 22.92
N ASN A 306 4.67 -9.39 23.83
CA ASN A 306 3.65 -8.73 24.64
C ASN A 306 2.77 -7.80 23.80
N GLY A 307 3.33 -7.11 22.79
CA GLY A 307 2.56 -6.34 21.84
C GLY A 307 1.59 -7.22 21.04
N ALA A 308 2.07 -8.34 20.49
CA ALA A 308 1.23 -9.30 19.78
C ALA A 308 0.07 -9.79 20.65
N ARG A 309 0.35 -10.16 21.92
CA ARG A 309 -0.69 -10.57 22.88
C ARG A 309 -1.74 -9.48 23.13
N LYS A 310 -1.33 -8.22 23.20
CA LYS A 310 -2.26 -7.08 23.38
C LYS A 310 -3.13 -6.83 22.15
N LEU A 311 -2.57 -7.00 20.96
CA LEU A 311 -3.30 -6.81 19.69
C LEU A 311 -4.26 -7.96 19.39
N LEU A 312 -4.02 -9.18 19.90
CA LEU A 312 -4.92 -10.33 19.83
C LEU A 312 -6.19 -10.20 20.69
N ASN A 313 -6.58 -8.99 21.07
CA ASN A 313 -7.84 -8.73 21.76
C ASN A 313 -9.00 -9.28 20.92
N LYS A 314 -9.78 -10.22 21.48
CA LYS A 314 -10.95 -10.83 20.82
C LYS A 314 -11.99 -9.80 20.42
N ASP A 315 -12.09 -8.70 21.16
CA ASP A 315 -13.01 -7.61 20.81
C ASP A 315 -12.53 -6.84 19.58
N GLY A 316 -11.22 -6.82 19.31
CA GLY A 316 -10.65 -6.13 18.16
C GLY A 316 -10.93 -6.80 16.82
N VAL A 317 -10.79 -8.13 16.73
CA VAL A 317 -11.15 -8.86 15.51
C VAL A 317 -12.67 -8.83 15.24
N ARG A 318 -13.48 -8.80 16.30
CA ARG A 318 -14.95 -8.69 16.20
C ARG A 318 -15.43 -7.30 15.82
N ASN A 319 -14.61 -6.28 16.02
CA ASN A 319 -14.96 -4.88 15.82
C ASN A 319 -13.80 -4.16 15.11
N MET A 320 -13.43 -4.65 13.93
CA MET A 320 -12.30 -4.09 13.18
C MET A 320 -12.55 -2.65 12.76
N ILE A 321 -11.48 -1.89 12.76
CA ILE A 321 -11.32 -0.59 12.11
C ILE A 321 -10.09 -0.67 11.20
N GLY A 322 -9.77 0.40 10.47
CA GLY A 322 -8.52 0.50 9.72
C GLY A 322 -7.32 0.13 10.59
N LEU A 323 -6.41 -0.70 10.07
CA LEU A 323 -5.26 -1.18 10.84
C LEU A 323 -4.32 -0.02 11.24
N ASP A 324 -4.22 0.99 10.38
CA ASP A 324 -3.52 2.24 10.63
C ASP A 324 -4.11 3.02 11.81
N ASP A 325 -5.44 3.11 11.92
CA ASP A 325 -6.13 3.67 13.09
C ASP A 325 -5.86 2.85 14.36
N TRP A 326 -5.87 1.53 14.22
CA TRP A 326 -5.88 0.55 15.32
C TRP A 326 -4.75 0.78 16.32
N PHE A 327 -3.52 0.97 15.85
CA PHE A 327 -2.37 1.13 16.74
C PHE A 327 -2.49 2.40 17.59
N SER A 328 -2.90 3.52 17.01
CA SER A 328 -3.09 4.77 17.75
C SER A 328 -4.30 4.73 18.69
N VAL A 329 -5.39 4.09 18.27
CA VAL A 329 -6.58 3.92 19.11
C VAL A 329 -6.28 3.06 20.35
N LEU A 330 -5.47 2.00 20.23
CA LEU A 330 -5.14 1.15 21.39
C LEU A 330 -4.08 1.74 22.35
N SER A 331 -3.51 2.89 22.02
CA SER A 331 -2.47 3.53 22.83
C SER A 331 -3.09 4.33 23.98
N LYS A 332 -2.31 4.78 24.97
CA LYS A 332 -2.84 5.58 26.10
C LYS A 332 -2.71 7.08 25.90
N GLU A 333 -1.86 7.48 24.97
CA GLU A 333 -1.57 8.88 24.68
C GLU A 333 -2.83 9.58 24.13
N PRO A 334 -2.98 10.88 24.41
CA PRO A 334 -4.10 11.67 23.89
C PRO A 334 -4.00 11.80 22.37
N ILE A 335 -5.13 11.88 21.68
CA ILE A 335 -5.17 12.11 20.22
C ILE A 335 -5.61 13.57 20.02
N GLU A 336 -4.63 14.46 19.77
CA GLU A 336 -4.84 15.91 19.78
C GLU A 336 -5.39 16.49 18.46
N SER A 337 -5.82 15.67 17.51
CA SER A 337 -6.39 16.13 16.24
C SER A 337 -7.91 16.25 16.30
N LEU A 338 -8.47 17.45 16.07
CA LEU A 338 -9.92 17.64 15.92
C LEU A 338 -10.53 16.77 14.81
N ALA A 339 -9.78 16.46 13.76
CA ALA A 339 -10.21 15.62 12.65
C ALA A 339 -10.11 14.10 12.94
N CYS A 340 -9.59 13.72 14.11
CA CYS A 340 -9.48 12.31 14.51
C CYS A 340 -10.18 12.04 15.85
N ALA A 341 -10.22 13.03 16.74
CA ALA A 341 -10.70 12.91 18.12
C ALA A 341 -12.14 12.37 18.25
N PRO A 342 -13.15 12.81 17.46
CA PRO A 342 -14.54 12.39 17.68
C PRO A 342 -14.76 10.88 17.49
N TYR A 343 -14.18 10.28 16.45
CA TYR A 343 -14.33 8.84 16.20
C TYR A 343 -13.32 8.01 17.00
N THR A 344 -12.09 8.50 17.18
CA THR A 344 -11.07 7.75 17.93
C THR A 344 -11.43 7.62 19.41
N ASP A 345 -12.02 8.65 20.04
CA ASP A 345 -12.49 8.55 21.43
C ASP A 345 -13.59 7.49 21.58
N ARG A 346 -14.49 7.40 20.59
CA ARG A 346 -15.54 6.37 20.57
C ARG A 346 -14.93 4.96 20.52
N TYR A 347 -13.93 4.75 19.67
CA TYR A 347 -13.23 3.46 19.57
C TYR A 347 -12.42 3.16 20.84
N ARG A 348 -11.70 4.13 21.39
CA ARG A 348 -10.89 3.99 22.62
C ARG A 348 -11.70 3.54 23.82
N ARG A 349 -12.93 4.04 23.97
CA ARG A 349 -13.85 3.60 25.04
C ARG A 349 -14.22 2.12 24.93
N PHE A 350 -14.21 1.59 23.71
CA PHE A 350 -14.53 0.19 23.44
C PHE A 350 -13.30 -0.71 23.57
N PHE A 351 -12.14 -0.22 23.16
CA PHE A 351 -10.90 -0.97 23.20
C PHE A 351 -10.02 -0.52 24.37
N ALA A 352 -10.27 -1.09 25.54
CA ALA A 352 -9.40 -0.88 26.70
C ALA A 352 -8.06 -1.64 26.52
N CYS A 353 -7.07 -0.99 25.94
CA CYS A 353 -5.70 -1.51 25.84
C CYS A 353 -4.67 -0.42 26.19
N ASN A 354 -3.47 -0.85 26.58
CA ASN A 354 -2.33 0.04 26.79
C ASN A 354 -1.20 -0.38 25.85
N LEU A 355 -1.38 -0.11 24.56
CA LEU A 355 -0.38 -0.38 23.55
C LEU A 355 0.69 0.71 23.59
N ARG A 356 1.88 0.35 24.07
CA ARG A 356 3.03 1.25 24.21
C ARG A 356 3.78 1.28 22.89
N ARG A 357 3.65 2.40 22.20
CA ARG A 357 4.24 2.62 20.89
C ARG A 357 5.53 3.41 21.00
N LEU A 358 6.52 3.02 20.23
CA LEU A 358 7.71 3.80 19.94
C LEU A 358 7.81 3.97 18.42
N ALA A 359 8.47 5.02 17.97
CA ALA A 359 8.79 5.20 16.56
C ALA A 359 10.22 5.69 16.38
N ALA A 360 10.86 5.21 15.32
CA ALA A 360 12.11 5.77 14.85
C ALA A 360 11.89 7.23 14.41
N ILE A 361 12.77 8.14 14.83
CA ILE A 361 12.75 9.55 14.40
C ILE A 361 13.15 9.64 12.92
N GLN A 362 14.19 8.89 12.52
CA GLN A 362 14.57 8.73 11.13
C GLN A 362 14.06 7.36 10.67
N PRO A 363 13.24 7.30 9.61
CA PRO A 363 12.76 6.03 9.09
C PRO A 363 13.94 5.19 8.59
N LEU A 364 13.87 3.88 8.82
CA LEU A 364 14.80 2.91 8.22
C LEU A 364 14.20 2.26 6.97
N ILE A 365 12.88 2.38 6.81
CA ILE A 365 12.10 1.82 5.71
C ILE A 365 11.11 2.88 5.25
N MET A 366 10.91 2.98 3.94
CA MET A 366 9.86 3.80 3.34
C MET A 366 9.00 2.94 2.42
N PRO A 367 7.76 3.37 2.11
CA PRO A 367 7.03 2.77 1.00
C PRO A 367 7.82 2.93 -0.30
N ALA A 368 7.79 1.90 -1.14
CA ALA A 368 8.33 1.92 -2.47
C ALA A 368 7.63 2.99 -3.31
N LYS A 369 8.33 3.52 -4.31
CA LYS A 369 7.77 4.56 -5.19
C LYS A 369 6.48 4.04 -5.84
N GLY A 370 5.38 4.79 -5.69
CA GLY A 370 4.08 4.42 -6.25
C GLY A 370 3.22 3.48 -5.38
N ALA A 371 3.73 3.03 -4.23
CA ALA A 371 3.03 2.14 -3.28
C ALA A 371 1.57 2.54 -3.02
N PHE A 372 1.34 3.83 -2.75
CA PHE A 372 0.01 4.38 -2.43
C PHE A 372 -1.02 4.14 -3.55
N TRP A 373 -0.64 4.29 -4.81
CA TRP A 373 -1.54 4.19 -5.97
C TRP A 373 -1.83 2.74 -6.35
N LEU A 374 -0.90 1.85 -6.02
CA LEU A 374 -0.95 0.42 -6.35
C LEU A 374 -1.50 -0.42 -5.19
N SER A 375 -1.85 0.22 -4.06
CA SER A 375 -2.29 -0.48 -2.87
C SER A 375 -3.71 -1.05 -3.02
N ASP A 376 -3.88 -2.30 -2.58
CA ASP A 376 -5.17 -2.97 -2.49
C ASP A 376 -6.02 -2.48 -1.29
N THR A 377 -5.41 -1.72 -0.36
CA THR A 377 -6.12 -1.01 0.71
C THR A 377 -6.47 0.43 0.33
N ALA A 378 -5.90 0.96 -0.77
CA ALA A 378 -6.27 2.27 -1.25
C ALA A 378 -7.73 2.25 -1.76
N LYS A 379 -8.55 3.17 -1.25
CA LYS A 379 -9.98 3.32 -1.59
C LYS A 379 -10.24 3.79 -3.03
N MET A 380 -9.21 3.71 -3.88
CA MET A 380 -9.12 4.26 -5.23
C MET A 380 -9.15 3.15 -6.31
N ARG A 381 -9.14 1.88 -5.91
CA ARG A 381 -9.18 0.75 -6.84
C ARG A 381 -10.53 0.69 -7.55
N LYS A 382 -10.54 0.47 -8.87
CA LYS A 382 -11.73 0.13 -9.64
C LYS A 382 -12.35 -1.14 -9.03
N ASN A 383 -13.63 -1.08 -8.64
CA ASN A 383 -14.36 -2.13 -7.91
C ASN A 383 -13.97 -2.31 -6.42
N THR A 384 -13.42 -1.28 -5.76
CA THR A 384 -13.29 -1.30 -4.30
C THR A 384 -14.64 -1.64 -3.66
N ARG A 385 -14.67 -2.69 -2.83
CA ARG A 385 -15.87 -3.11 -2.10
C ARG A 385 -15.80 -2.66 -0.66
N VAL A 386 -16.93 -2.22 -0.15
CA VAL A 386 -17.09 -1.81 1.23
C VAL A 386 -17.88 -2.88 1.97
N ILE A 387 -17.47 -3.23 3.19
CA ILE A 387 -18.07 -4.34 3.95
C ILE A 387 -19.58 -4.11 4.18
N ASP A 388 -19.99 -2.86 4.45
CA ASP A 388 -21.39 -2.52 4.72
C ASP A 388 -22.32 -2.76 3.51
N ASP A 389 -21.77 -2.65 2.30
CA ASP A 389 -22.47 -2.84 1.02
C ASP A 389 -22.48 -4.30 0.55
N LEU A 390 -21.74 -5.19 1.22
CA LEU A 390 -21.75 -6.61 0.87
C LEU A 390 -23.13 -7.22 1.15
N PRO A 391 -23.58 -8.15 0.30
CA PRO A 391 -24.85 -8.82 0.51
C PRO A 391 -24.82 -9.64 1.81
N GLU A 392 -26.00 -9.75 2.42
CA GLU A 392 -26.28 -10.84 3.34
C GLU A 392 -26.27 -12.16 2.54
N GLY A 393 -25.69 -13.23 3.07
CA GLY A 393 -25.55 -14.48 2.32
C GLY A 393 -25.18 -15.66 3.20
N LYS A 394 -25.05 -16.84 2.60
CA LYS A 394 -24.41 -17.98 3.27
C LYS A 394 -22.90 -17.68 3.33
N GLY A 395 -22.25 -18.02 4.44
CA GLY A 395 -20.85 -17.67 4.71
C GLY A 395 -19.86 -18.35 3.77
N LEU A 396 -18.80 -18.95 4.30
CA LEU A 396 -17.74 -19.55 3.47
C LEU A 396 -18.23 -20.73 2.60
N GLU A 397 -19.46 -21.20 2.82
CA GLU A 397 -20.16 -22.23 2.06
C GLU A 397 -21.04 -21.62 0.95
N ASN A 398 -20.46 -21.40 -0.23
CA ASN A 398 -21.09 -21.38 -1.57
C ASN A 398 -20.12 -20.73 -2.57
N TYR A 399 -19.88 -21.40 -3.69
CA TYR A 399 -18.97 -20.98 -4.75
C TYR A 399 -19.71 -20.18 -5.83
N ASP A 400 -20.54 -19.19 -5.46
CA ASP A 400 -20.98 -18.25 -6.50
C ASP A 400 -19.79 -17.35 -6.83
N LEU A 401 -19.00 -17.79 -7.82
CA LEU A 401 -17.79 -17.13 -8.30
C LEU A 401 -18.09 -15.80 -9.01
N ARG A 402 -19.38 -15.45 -9.17
CA ARG A 402 -19.76 -14.13 -9.62
C ARG A 402 -19.47 -13.13 -8.52
N LEU A 403 -18.38 -12.36 -8.67
CA LEU A 403 -18.20 -11.15 -7.88
C LEU A 403 -19.49 -10.32 -8.00
N PRO A 404 -20.14 -9.92 -6.88
CA PRO A 404 -21.34 -9.12 -6.96
C PRO A 404 -21.04 -7.87 -7.77
N VAL A 405 -21.90 -7.57 -8.76
CA VAL A 405 -21.79 -6.36 -9.57
C VAL A 405 -21.98 -5.17 -8.64
N VAL A 406 -20.88 -4.55 -8.22
CA VAL A 406 -20.92 -3.33 -7.42
C VAL A 406 -21.44 -2.23 -8.32
N ARG A 407 -22.50 -1.55 -7.90
CA ARG A 407 -22.97 -0.35 -8.61
C ARG A 407 -21.80 0.65 -8.66
N PRO A 408 -21.51 1.28 -9.81
CA PRO A 408 -20.54 2.35 -9.88
C PRO A 408 -20.85 3.38 -8.79
N TRP A 409 -19.81 3.83 -8.09
CA TRP A 409 -19.88 4.86 -7.05
C TRP A 409 -20.66 6.07 -7.59
N ARG A 410 -21.96 6.16 -7.28
CA ARG A 410 -22.82 7.26 -7.71
C ARG A 410 -22.90 8.28 -6.58
N LYS A 411 -22.11 9.35 -6.74
CA LYS A 411 -22.28 10.68 -6.13
C LYS A 411 -22.43 10.73 -4.60
N THR A 412 -21.30 10.94 -3.92
CA THR A 412 -21.19 12.07 -2.98
C THR A 412 -19.80 12.68 -2.99
N LEU A 413 -19.36 13.18 -4.17
CA LEU A 413 -18.52 14.37 -4.17
C LEU A 413 -19.40 15.52 -3.67
N ARG A 414 -19.53 15.69 -2.34
CA ARG A 414 -19.74 17.04 -1.84
C ARG A 414 -18.52 17.83 -2.31
N ALA A 415 -18.79 18.89 -3.05
CA ALA A 415 -17.78 19.77 -3.59
C ALA A 415 -16.69 20.02 -2.56
N PHE A 416 -15.43 19.83 -2.96
CA PHE A 416 -14.28 20.39 -2.25
C PHE A 416 -14.57 21.87 -1.97
N PRO A 417 -14.58 22.34 -0.71
CA PRO A 417 -14.45 23.76 -0.44
C PRO A 417 -12.98 24.10 -0.72
N GLY A 418 -12.67 24.32 -2.00
CA GLY A 418 -11.30 24.48 -2.47
C GLY A 418 -11.17 24.78 -3.97
N SER A 419 -12.23 24.59 -4.77
CA SER A 419 -12.32 25.29 -6.04
C SER A 419 -12.65 26.76 -5.77
N VAL A 420 -11.62 27.55 -5.47
CA VAL A 420 -11.68 28.99 -5.75
C VAL A 420 -11.89 29.07 -7.26
N ALA A 421 -13.15 29.23 -7.65
CA ALA A 421 -13.47 29.71 -8.97
C ALA A 421 -12.66 31.00 -9.16
N CYS A 422 -11.75 31.02 -10.13
CA CYS A 422 -11.28 32.25 -10.74
C CYS A 422 -12.51 32.99 -11.27
N ARG A 423 -13.18 33.75 -10.40
CA ARG A 423 -14.07 34.81 -10.82
C ARG A 423 -13.17 35.94 -11.26
N ALA A 424 -13.17 36.16 -12.55
CA ALA A 424 -12.70 37.40 -13.14
C ALA A 424 -13.29 38.58 -12.36
N GLY A 425 -12.41 39.50 -11.95
CA GLY A 425 -12.81 40.83 -11.51
C GLY A 425 -12.52 41.17 -10.05
N VAL A 426 -11.25 41.25 -9.66
CA VAL A 426 -10.77 42.25 -8.69
C VAL A 426 -9.35 42.65 -9.08
N LYS A 427 -9.11 43.95 -9.31
CA LYS A 427 -7.78 44.52 -9.62
C LYS A 427 -6.89 44.53 -8.36
N PRO A 428 -5.57 44.41 -8.50
CA PRO A 428 -4.66 44.41 -7.36
C PRO A 428 -4.47 45.84 -6.82
N GLN A 429 -4.70 46.02 -5.52
CA GLN A 429 -4.26 47.21 -4.78
C GLN A 429 -3.58 46.75 -3.50
N GLY A 430 -2.37 47.29 -3.27
CA GLY A 430 -1.78 47.37 -1.93
C GLY A 430 -0.69 46.35 -1.62
N LEU A 431 0.48 46.52 -2.26
CA LEU A 431 1.74 46.32 -1.56
C LEU A 431 1.76 47.22 -0.33
N VAL A 432 2.13 46.68 0.84
CA VAL A 432 2.66 47.49 1.93
C VAL A 432 3.99 46.86 2.32
N GLU A 433 5.05 47.61 2.01
CA GLU A 433 6.43 47.35 2.42
C GLU A 433 6.54 47.35 3.94
N VAL A 434 7.35 46.42 4.45
CA VAL A 434 7.86 46.46 5.82
C VAL A 434 9.02 47.46 5.83
N VAL A 435 8.91 48.48 6.69
CA VAL A 435 10.06 49.22 7.20
C VAL A 435 10.16 48.89 8.69
N ASP A 436 11.30 48.26 9.03
CA ASP A 436 11.80 47.74 10.32
C ASP A 436 10.93 46.78 11.15
#